data_AF-A0AAF0ZGP6-F1
#
_entry.id   AF-A0AAF0ZGP6-F1
#
_cell.length_a   1.000
_cell.length_b   1.000
_cell.length_c   1.000
_cell.angle_alpha   90.00
_cell.angle_beta   90.00
_cell.angle_gamma   90.00
#
_symmetry.space_group_name_H-M   'P 1'
#
loop_
_entity.id
_entity.type
_entity.pdbx_description
1 polymer ?
#
loop_
_entity_poly.entity_id
_entity_poly.type
_entity_poly.pdbx_seq_one_letter_code
_entity_poly.pdbx_strand_id
1 'polypeptide(L)'
;MYASDFLILATRENNKGYIPKMIGIENFNGEIIHSSDYRSGEKYKDKKVLVFGSGNSGMEITFDLPNYERHTSIVFRSPIHVLTREMVYTAMLLLKYLPISFVDIVIAKYAKFKFGNLAELGIPQPEEGPFFVEISKGKPQ
;
A
#
# COMPACT_ATOMS: atom_id res chain seq x y z
N MET A 1 -41.59 -7.88 -11.76
CA MET A 1 -41.13 -8.52 -10.51
C MET A 1 -39.95 -9.39 -10.89
N TYR A 2 -38.76 -9.12 -10.37
CA TYR A 2 -37.55 -9.89 -10.69
C TYR A 2 -37.30 -10.89 -9.56
N ALA A 3 -37.17 -12.18 -9.89
CA ALA A 3 -36.89 -13.25 -8.95
C ALA A 3 -35.66 -14.04 -9.44
N SER A 4 -34.77 -14.41 -8.52
CA SER A 4 -33.59 -15.21 -8.77
C SER A 4 -33.34 -16.11 -7.57
N ASP A 5 -32.90 -17.35 -7.82
CA ASP A 5 -32.52 -18.31 -6.78
C ASP A 5 -31.20 -17.95 -6.09
N PHE A 6 -30.36 -17.14 -6.77
CA PHE A 6 -29.07 -16.71 -6.25
C PHE A 6 -28.82 -15.22 -6.51
N LEU A 7 -28.29 -14.53 -5.50
CA LEU A 7 -27.87 -13.14 -5.58
C LEU A 7 -26.40 -13.06 -5.18
N ILE A 8 -25.54 -12.65 -6.13
CA ILE A 8 -24.13 -12.39 -5.86
C ILE A 8 -23.95 -10.89 -5.68
N LEU A 9 -23.66 -10.45 -4.45
CA LEU A 9 -23.29 -9.08 -4.16
C LEU A 9 -21.79 -8.88 -4.40
N ALA A 10 -21.45 -8.30 -5.55
CA ALA A 10 -20.07 -7.90 -5.89
C ALA A 10 -19.86 -6.37 -5.83
N THR A 11 -20.71 -5.67 -5.06
CA THR A 11 -20.57 -4.22 -4.84
C THR A 11 -19.40 -3.98 -3.89
N ARG A 12 -18.26 -3.54 -4.44
CA ARG A 12 -17.07 -3.17 -3.67
C ARG A 12 -17.45 -2.12 -2.61
N GLU A 13 -17.12 -2.39 -1.35
CA GLU A 13 -17.47 -1.54 -0.20
C GLU A 13 -16.82 -0.14 -0.26
N ASN A 14 -15.71 -0.01 -0.99
CA ASN A 14 -14.85 1.19 -1.04
C ASN A 14 -15.17 2.14 -2.21
N ASN A 15 -16.44 2.37 -2.53
CA ASN A 15 -16.81 3.18 -3.70
C ASN A 15 -16.85 4.70 -3.45
N LYS A 16 -16.68 5.15 -2.20
CA LYS A 16 -16.55 6.57 -1.85
C LYS A 16 -15.15 6.84 -1.34
N GLY A 17 -14.41 7.69 -2.05
CA GLY A 17 -13.12 8.17 -1.59
C GLY A 17 -13.24 8.88 -0.25
N TYR A 18 -12.35 8.56 0.68
CA TYR A 18 -12.29 9.22 1.98
C TYR A 18 -11.02 10.04 2.07
N ILE A 19 -11.18 11.37 2.11
CA ILE A 19 -10.08 12.29 2.39
C ILE A 19 -10.22 12.70 3.86
N PRO A 20 -9.30 12.28 4.75
CA PRO A 20 -9.37 12.65 6.16
C PRO A 20 -9.16 14.15 6.33
N LYS A 21 -9.89 14.77 7.26
CA LYS A 21 -9.59 16.15 7.68
C LYS A 21 -8.21 16.18 8.35
N MET A 22 -7.33 17.04 7.87
CA MET A 22 -6.01 17.28 8.42
C MET A 22 -5.90 18.74 8.84
N ILE A 23 -5.22 19.00 9.94
CA ILE A 23 -5.01 20.37 10.44
C ILE A 23 -4.18 21.13 9.40
N GLY A 24 -4.66 22.30 8.96
CA GLY A 24 -3.96 23.16 8.00
C GLY A 24 -4.16 22.76 6.53
N ILE A 25 -4.99 21.75 6.23
CA ILE A 25 -5.30 21.35 4.84
C ILE A 25 -6.03 22.48 4.09
N GLU A 26 -6.80 23.28 4.81
CA GLU A 26 -7.52 24.46 4.31
C GLU A 26 -6.59 25.58 3.81
N ASN A 27 -5.34 25.61 4.26
CA ASN A 27 -4.34 26.59 3.83
C ASN A 27 -3.49 26.08 2.65
N PHE A 28 -3.71 24.84 2.22
CA PHE A 28 -2.99 24.27 1.08
C PHE A 28 -3.61 24.77 -0.23
N ASN A 29 -2.86 25.58 -0.97
CA ASN A 29 -3.29 26.14 -2.25
C ASN A 29 -3.14 25.19 -3.44
N GLY A 30 -2.71 23.95 -3.21
CA GLY A 30 -2.55 22.94 -4.25
C GLY A 30 -3.81 22.07 -4.44
N GLU A 31 -3.76 21.22 -5.47
CA GLU A 31 -4.83 20.28 -5.76
C GLU A 31 -4.78 19.08 -4.79
N ILE A 32 -5.94 18.73 -4.23
CA ILE A 32 -6.11 17.55 -3.35
C ILE A 32 -7.14 16.64 -4.00
N ILE A 33 -6.76 15.40 -4.28
CA ILE A 33 -7.65 14.39 -4.87
C ILE A 33 -7.55 13.07 -4.10
N HIS A 34 -8.60 12.26 -4.17
CA HIS A 34 -8.54 10.87 -3.72
C HIS A 34 -8.01 9.96 -4.83
N SER A 35 -7.46 8.79 -4.48
CA SER A 35 -6.92 7.83 -5.46
C SER A 35 -7.97 7.36 -6.49
N SER A 36 -9.25 7.37 -6.13
CA SER A 36 -10.38 7.07 -7.04
C SER A 36 -10.48 8.04 -8.23
N ASP A 37 -9.98 9.26 -8.06
CA ASP A 37 -10.04 10.33 -9.04
C ASP A 37 -8.72 10.45 -9.83
N TYR A 38 -7.69 9.68 -9.44
CA TYR A 38 -6.46 9.55 -10.20
C TYR A 38 -6.73 8.79 -11.51
N ARG A 39 -6.06 9.24 -12.58
CA ARG A 39 -6.17 8.64 -13.92
C ARG A 39 -4.80 8.42 -14.56
N SER A 40 -3.94 9.43 -14.53
CA SER A 40 -2.55 9.31 -14.97
C SER A 40 -1.66 10.38 -14.31
N GLY A 41 -0.35 10.12 -14.29
CA GLY A 41 0.66 11.05 -13.78
C GLY A 41 0.91 12.26 -14.68
N GLU A 42 0.41 12.22 -15.93
CA GLU A 42 0.64 13.24 -16.95
C GLU A 42 0.12 14.63 -16.53
N LYS A 43 -1.09 14.70 -15.94
CA LYS A 43 -1.72 15.95 -15.46
C LYS A 43 -0.86 16.68 -14.42
N TYR A 44 0.03 15.95 -13.76
CA TYR A 44 0.86 16.51 -12.70
C TYR A 44 2.17 17.06 -13.21
N LYS A 45 2.42 17.09 -14.53
CA LYS A 45 3.67 17.60 -15.13
C LYS A 45 4.16 18.91 -14.48
N ASP A 46 5.45 18.95 -14.19
CA ASP A 46 6.22 19.91 -13.40
C ASP A 46 5.74 20.24 -11.96
N LYS A 47 4.78 19.48 -11.40
CA LYS A 47 4.34 19.62 -9.99
C LYS A 47 5.09 18.69 -9.03
N LYS A 48 5.22 19.13 -7.78
CA LYS A 48 5.62 18.30 -6.62
C LYS A 48 4.40 17.57 -6.09
N VAL A 49 4.47 16.24 -5.98
CA VAL A 49 3.33 15.41 -5.59
C VAL A 49 3.63 14.66 -4.29
N LEU A 50 2.68 14.72 -3.36
CA LEU A 50 2.70 14.01 -2.09
C LEU A 50 1.57 12.98 -2.08
N VAL A 51 1.91 11.70 -1.94
CA VAL A 51 0.95 10.61 -1.87
C VAL A 51 0.75 10.20 -0.42
N PHE A 52 -0.49 10.11 0.02
CA PHE A 52 -0.84 9.63 1.37
C PHE A 52 -1.41 8.22 1.30
N GLY A 53 -0.83 7.30 2.08
CA GLY A 53 -1.34 5.95 2.29
C GLY A 53 -0.50 4.84 1.64
N SER A 54 -0.44 3.69 2.32
CA SER A 54 0.39 2.52 1.96
C SER A 54 -0.35 1.39 1.26
N GLY A 55 -1.65 1.54 1.01
CA GLY A 55 -2.42 0.53 0.28
C GLY A 55 -1.97 0.45 -1.17
N ASN A 56 -2.41 -0.60 -1.87
CA ASN A 56 -2.01 -0.88 -3.25
C ASN A 56 -2.14 0.34 -4.17
N SER A 57 -3.28 1.06 -4.12
CA SER A 57 -3.47 2.25 -4.97
C SER A 57 -2.48 3.37 -4.68
N GLY A 58 -2.10 3.59 -3.41
CA GLY A 58 -1.11 4.60 -3.06
C GLY A 58 0.27 4.24 -3.62
N MET A 59 0.65 2.97 -3.49
CA MET A 59 1.93 2.47 -3.99
C MET A 59 2.00 2.50 -5.53
N GLU A 60 0.93 2.10 -6.22
CA GLU A 60 0.82 2.17 -7.68
C GLU A 60 0.96 3.61 -8.19
N ILE A 61 0.25 4.56 -7.57
CA ILE A 61 0.34 5.99 -7.93
C ILE A 61 1.77 6.50 -7.71
N THR A 62 2.39 6.16 -6.57
CA THR A 62 3.77 6.57 -6.30
C THR A 62 4.76 5.96 -7.29
N PHE A 63 4.51 4.76 -7.80
CA PHE A 63 5.34 4.13 -8.82
C PHE A 63 5.11 4.73 -10.23
N ASP A 64 3.89 5.20 -10.53
CA ASP A 64 3.55 5.82 -11.81
C ASP A 64 4.16 7.21 -11.99
N LEU A 65 4.14 8.04 -10.94
CA LEU A 65 4.55 9.46 -11.01
C LEU A 65 6.01 9.71 -11.46
N PRO A 66 7.03 8.93 -11.03
CA PRO A 66 8.40 9.08 -11.49
C PRO A 66 8.61 8.87 -12.99
N ASN A 67 7.75 8.09 -13.67
CA ASN A 67 7.80 7.90 -15.13
C ASN A 67 7.55 9.21 -15.89
N TYR A 68 7.05 10.24 -15.20
CA TYR A 68 6.82 11.59 -15.70
C TYR A 68 7.81 12.61 -15.11
N GLU A 69 9.03 12.17 -14.80
CA GLU A 69 10.19 12.95 -14.33
C GLU A 69 9.93 13.71 -13.01
N ARG A 70 9.47 13.01 -11.98
CA ARG A 70 9.06 13.62 -10.70
C ARG A 70 9.82 13.23 -9.45
N HIS A 71 10.01 14.24 -8.61
CA HIS A 71 10.15 14.09 -7.18
C HIS A 71 8.79 13.79 -6.54
N THR A 72 8.54 12.50 -6.30
CA THR A 72 7.36 12.01 -5.59
C THR A 72 7.75 11.72 -4.15
N SER A 73 6.95 12.21 -3.20
CA SER A 73 7.07 11.84 -1.79
C SER A 73 5.85 11.03 -1.38
N ILE A 74 6.05 10.05 -0.51
CA ILE A 74 4.98 9.21 0.01
C ILE A 74 4.99 9.24 1.54
N VAL A 75 3.81 9.31 2.14
CA VAL A 75 3.62 9.38 3.60
C VAL A 75 2.68 8.29 4.05
N PHE A 76 3.10 7.58 5.09
CA PHE A 76 2.35 6.51 5.72
C PHE A 76 2.16 6.83 7.21
N ARG A 77 0.99 6.47 7.76
CA ARG A 77 0.70 6.66 9.18
C ARG A 77 1.32 5.55 10.05
N SER A 78 1.53 4.38 9.48
CA SER A 78 1.98 3.18 10.20
C SER A 78 3.20 2.57 9.52
N PRO A 79 4.06 1.87 10.29
CA PRO A 79 5.14 1.05 9.74
C PRO A 79 4.62 0.07 8.69
N ILE A 80 5.40 -0.15 7.63
CA ILE A 80 5.03 -1.04 6.52
C ILE A 80 6.17 -2.00 6.19
N HIS A 81 5.79 -3.21 5.78
CA HIS A 81 6.72 -4.17 5.19
C HIS A 81 6.79 -3.94 3.69
N VAL A 82 8.00 -3.75 3.16
CA VAL A 82 8.22 -3.66 1.71
C VAL A 82 8.67 -5.02 1.19
N LEU A 83 7.82 -5.67 0.41
CA LEU A 83 8.07 -7.01 -0.13
C LEU A 83 7.93 -7.01 -1.66
N THR A 84 8.82 -7.73 -2.36
CA THR A 84 8.59 -7.99 -3.79
C THR A 84 7.58 -9.12 -4.00
N ARG A 85 6.97 -9.13 -5.17
CA ARG A 85 6.06 -10.19 -5.61
C ARG A 85 6.67 -11.60 -5.49
N GLU A 86 7.95 -11.75 -5.83
CA GLU A 86 8.69 -13.01 -5.67
C GLU A 86 8.78 -13.48 -4.21
N MET A 87 8.99 -12.55 -3.28
CA MET A 87 9.07 -12.83 -1.85
C MET A 87 7.73 -13.32 -1.32
N VAL A 88 6.64 -12.66 -1.74
CA VAL A 88 5.27 -13.06 -1.40
C VAL A 88 4.98 -14.46 -1.94
N TYR A 89 5.31 -14.75 -3.20
CA TYR A 89 5.10 -16.09 -3.74
C TYR A 89 5.90 -17.17 -3.01
N THR A 90 7.16 -16.87 -2.70
CA THR A 90 8.02 -17.79 -1.95
C THR A 90 7.44 -18.03 -0.56
N ALA A 91 6.98 -16.98 0.12
CA ALA A 91 6.34 -17.11 1.42
C ALA A 91 5.06 -17.94 1.37
N MET A 92 4.18 -17.70 0.38
CA MET A 92 2.95 -18.48 0.20
C MET A 92 3.24 -19.97 -0.03
N LEU A 93 4.34 -20.30 -0.72
CA LEU A 93 4.80 -21.68 -0.86
C LEU A 93 5.30 -22.26 0.47
N LEU A 94 6.11 -21.51 1.21
CA LEU A 94 6.66 -21.95 2.50
C LEU A 94 5.55 -22.13 3.56
N LEU A 95 4.54 -21.25 3.58
CA LEU A 95 3.39 -21.33 4.49
C LEU A 95 2.58 -22.62 4.37
N LYS A 96 2.70 -23.35 3.24
CA LYS A 96 2.07 -24.67 3.10
C LYS A 96 2.75 -25.75 3.94
N TYR A 97 4.02 -25.55 4.28
CA TYR A 97 4.87 -26.59 4.90
C TYR A 97 5.45 -26.16 6.26
N LEU A 98 5.51 -24.86 6.54
CA LEU A 98 6.18 -24.29 7.71
C LEU A 98 5.23 -23.37 8.50
N PRO A 99 5.44 -23.23 9.83
CA PRO A 99 4.64 -22.32 10.64
C PRO A 99 4.89 -20.85 10.26
N ILE A 100 3.86 -20.01 10.43
CA ILE A 100 3.86 -18.58 10.06
C ILE A 100 5.05 -17.83 10.66
N SER A 101 5.35 -18.05 11.94
CA SER A 101 6.46 -17.39 12.64
C SER A 101 7.82 -17.65 11.99
N PHE A 102 8.04 -18.87 11.48
CA PHE A 102 9.28 -19.20 10.78
C PHE A 102 9.35 -18.52 9.41
N VAL A 103 8.24 -18.55 8.66
CA VAL A 103 8.18 -17.89 7.34
C VAL A 103 8.39 -16.39 7.47
N ASP A 104 7.76 -15.76 8.47
CA ASP A 104 7.93 -14.33 8.75
C ASP A 104 9.40 -13.97 9.01
N ILE A 105 10.12 -14.76 9.83
CA ILE A 105 11.54 -14.52 10.10
C ILE A 105 12.37 -14.63 8.82
N VAL A 106 12.14 -15.67 8.02
CA VAL A 106 12.88 -15.90 6.77
C VAL A 106 12.65 -14.73 5.79
N ILE A 107 11.39 -14.34 5.61
CA ILE A 107 11.03 -13.30 4.64
C ILE A 107 11.48 -11.93 5.13
N ALA A 108 11.33 -11.60 6.41
CA ALA A 108 11.82 -10.33 6.97
C ALA A 108 13.35 -10.21 6.85
N LYS A 109 14.10 -11.29 7.11
CA LYS A 109 15.55 -11.31 6.89
C LYS A 109 15.91 -11.15 5.42
N TYR A 110 15.21 -11.84 4.53
CA TYR A 110 15.44 -11.72 3.09
C TYR A 110 15.11 -10.30 2.58
N ALA A 111 14.06 -9.67 3.11
CA ALA A 111 13.70 -8.28 2.82
C ALA A 111 14.82 -7.32 3.24
N LYS A 112 15.29 -7.45 4.49
CA LYS A 112 16.39 -6.65 5.02
C LYS A 112 17.68 -6.85 4.25
N PHE A 113 17.94 -8.07 3.77
CA PHE A 113 19.10 -8.36 2.92
C PHE A 113 18.99 -7.68 1.54
N LYS A 114 17.81 -7.74 0.91
CA LYS A 114 17.58 -7.18 -0.44
C LYS A 114 17.51 -5.65 -0.47
N PHE A 115 16.86 -5.05 0.53
CA PHE A 115 16.58 -3.61 0.56
C PHE A 115 17.45 -2.83 1.55
N GLY A 116 18.22 -3.51 2.41
CA GLY A 116 18.99 -2.87 3.46
C GLY A 116 18.11 -2.34 4.59
N ASN A 117 18.62 -1.30 5.26
CA ASN A 117 17.93 -0.66 6.39
C ASN A 117 16.98 0.44 5.90
N LEU A 118 15.74 0.07 5.62
CA LEU A 118 14.70 1.02 5.18
C LEU A 118 14.37 2.10 6.22
N ALA A 119 14.74 1.91 7.49
CA ALA A 119 14.56 2.94 8.52
C ALA A 119 15.40 4.20 8.24
N GLU A 120 16.56 4.07 7.57
CA GLU A 120 17.37 5.21 7.14
C GLU A 120 16.66 6.05 6.06
N LEU A 121 15.73 5.43 5.34
CA LEU A 121 14.86 6.08 4.36
C LEU A 121 13.55 6.59 4.98
N GLY A 122 13.41 6.52 6.31
CA GLY A 122 12.20 6.93 7.02
C GLY A 122 11.07 5.91 6.99
N ILE A 123 11.34 4.65 6.62
CA ILE A 123 10.35 3.57 6.56
C ILE A 123 10.65 2.53 7.66
N PRO A 124 10.15 2.75 8.89
CA PRO A 124 10.32 1.77 9.96
C PRO A 124 9.58 0.48 9.62
N GLN A 125 10.20 -0.66 9.94
CA GLN A 125 9.58 -1.97 9.77
C GLN A 125 8.77 -2.33 11.03
N PRO A 126 7.56 -2.90 10.90
CA PRO A 126 6.80 -3.43 12.03
C PRO A 126 7.58 -4.50 12.81
N GLU A 127 7.34 -4.60 14.13
CA GLU A 127 7.92 -5.67 14.97
C GLU A 127 7.32 -7.04 14.65
N GLU A 128 6.04 -7.06 14.29
CA GLU A 128 5.33 -8.26 13.86
C GLU A 128 5.67 -8.61 12.41
N GLY A 129 5.70 -9.92 12.12
CA GLY A 129 6.02 -10.44 10.80
C GLY A 129 5.00 -10.05 9.72
N PRO A 130 5.42 -9.95 8.45
CA PRO A 130 4.57 -9.45 7.36
C PRO A 130 3.28 -10.25 7.16
N PHE A 131 3.33 -11.58 7.31
CA PHE A 131 2.15 -12.43 7.12
C PHE A 131 1.31 -12.51 8.38
N PHE A 132 1.93 -12.46 9.57
CA PHE A 132 1.20 -12.37 10.82
C PHE A 132 0.33 -11.10 10.90
N VAL A 133 0.86 -9.93 10.52
CA VAL A 133 0.12 -8.66 10.49
C VAL A 133 -1.09 -8.73 9.56
N GLU A 134 -0.93 -9.35 8.39
CA GLU A 134 -1.99 -9.43 7.38
C GLU A 134 -3.12 -10.35 7.84
N ILE A 135 -2.78 -11.49 8.44
CA ILE A 135 -3.75 -12.46 8.97
C ILE A 135 -4.45 -11.92 10.21
N SER A 136 -3.73 -11.23 11.11
CA SER A 136 -4.29 -10.69 12.35
C SER A 136 -5.23 -9.51 12.12
N LYS A 137 -4.96 -8.67 11.11
CA LYS A 137 -5.81 -7.52 10.76
C LYS A 137 -6.99 -7.87 9.84
N GLY A 138 -7.03 -9.08 9.29
CA GLY A 138 -8.14 -9.60 8.48
C GLY A 138 -8.45 -8.78 7.23
N LYS A 139 -7.52 -7.93 6.78
CA LYS A 139 -7.70 -7.02 5.64
C LYS A 139 -6.46 -7.11 4.74
N PRO A 140 -6.58 -7.68 3.53
CA PRO A 140 -5.53 -7.55 2.55
C PRO A 140 -5.33 -6.06 2.19
N GLN A 141 -4.09 -5.57 2.25
CA GLN A 141 -3.72 -4.21 1.81
C GLN A 141 -3.79 -4.05 0.29
#